data_AF-A0A0R2Q2E6-F1
#
_entry.id   AF-A0A0R2Q2E6-F1
#
_cell.length_a   1.000
_cell.length_b   1.000
_cell.length_c   1.000
_cell.angle_alpha   90.00
_cell.angle_beta   90.00
_cell.angle_gamma   90.00
#
_symmetry.space_group_name_H-M   'P 1'
#
loop_
_entity.id
_entity.type
_entity.pdbx_description
1 polymer ?
#
loop_
_entity_poly.entity_id
_entity_poly.type
_entity_poly.pdbx_seq_one_letter_code
_entity_poly.pdbx_strand_id
1 'polypeptide(L)'
;TIDAMQLRTLDKATLATHYAEHQGKPFYADLVEFMSRGPVVAMVVAGPDDTWEILRSMMGATNPRAAAPGTIRGDLGTIFTENLIHGSDSAESAAREIQIFFPGL
;
A
#
# COMPACT_ATOMS: atom_id res chain seq x y z
N THR A 1 -16.75 3.19 -2.72
CA THR A 1 -17.22 2.11 -1.81
C THR A 1 -16.05 1.22 -1.45
N ILE A 2 -16.22 0.35 -0.46
CA ILE A 2 -15.27 -0.73 -0.19
C ILE A 2 -15.87 -1.99 -0.83
N ASP A 3 -15.25 -2.47 -1.89
CA ASP A 3 -15.78 -3.59 -2.68
C ASP A 3 -15.23 -4.93 -2.17
N ALA A 4 -14.04 -4.92 -1.57
CA ALA A 4 -13.48 -6.05 -0.84
C ALA A 4 -12.57 -5.58 0.29
N MET A 5 -12.52 -6.36 1.38
CA MET A 5 -11.63 -6.12 2.51
C MET A 5 -11.26 -7.44 3.19
N GLN A 6 -9.99 -7.62 3.53
CA GLN A 6 -9.49 -8.83 4.20
C GLN A 6 -8.35 -8.49 5.15
N LEU A 7 -8.45 -8.95 6.41
CA LEU A 7 -7.31 -9.02 7.32
C LEU A 7 -6.48 -10.27 6.99
N ARG A 8 -5.20 -10.10 6.65
CA ARG A 8 -4.32 -11.22 6.29
C ARG A 8 -2.86 -10.96 6.66
N THR A 9 -2.11 -12.01 6.93
CA THR A 9 -0.64 -11.96 6.99
C THR A 9 -0.09 -12.22 5.59
N LEU A 10 0.91 -11.44 5.18
CA LEU A 10 1.52 -11.56 3.86
C LEU A 10 2.71 -12.50 3.88
N ASP A 11 2.71 -13.49 2.99
CA ASP A 11 3.87 -14.35 2.79
C ASP A 11 4.91 -13.69 1.86
N LYS A 12 6.12 -14.23 1.89
CA LYS A 12 7.24 -13.72 1.08
C LYS A 12 6.97 -13.82 -0.42
N ALA A 13 6.17 -14.79 -0.87
CA ALA A 13 5.86 -14.96 -2.29
C ALA A 13 4.97 -13.82 -2.79
N THR A 14 3.91 -13.51 -2.05
CA THR A 14 3.00 -12.38 -2.31
C THR A 14 3.78 -11.06 -2.32
N LEU A 15 4.64 -10.84 -1.31
CA LEU A 15 5.47 -9.63 -1.22
C LEU A 15 6.49 -9.52 -2.37
N ALA A 16 7.08 -10.64 -2.79
CA ALA A 16 8.03 -10.63 -3.90
C ALA A 16 7.36 -10.30 -5.24
N THR A 17 6.13 -10.76 -5.44
CA THR A 17 5.31 -10.38 -6.60
C THR A 17 4.90 -8.91 -6.53
N HIS A 18 4.41 -8.45 -5.38
CA HIS A 18 3.95 -7.08 -5.20
C HIS A 18 5.08 -6.05 -5.34
N TYR A 19 6.25 -6.31 -4.75
CA TYR A 19 7.41 -5.43 -4.81
C TYR A 19 8.45 -5.86 -5.85
N ALA A 20 8.01 -6.52 -6.94
CA ALA A 20 8.91 -6.99 -7.99
C ALA A 20 9.82 -5.86 -8.54
N GLU A 21 9.28 -4.65 -8.69
CA GLU A 21 9.99 -3.45 -9.17
C GLU A 21 11.06 -2.91 -8.19
N HIS A 22 11.09 -3.44 -6.97
CA HIS A 22 12.05 -3.05 -5.93
C HIS A 22 13.10 -4.12 -5.66
N GLN A 23 13.00 -5.29 -6.30
CA GLN A 23 14.01 -6.34 -6.18
C GLN A 23 15.39 -5.81 -6.58
N GLY A 24 16.39 -6.10 -5.75
CA GLY A 24 17.77 -5.62 -5.93
C GLY A 24 18.05 -4.21 -5.40
N LYS A 25 17.03 -3.46 -4.95
CA LYS A 25 17.25 -2.18 -4.27
C LYS A 25 17.74 -2.42 -2.82
N PRO A 26 18.61 -1.54 -2.27
CA PRO A 26 19.18 -1.74 -0.93
C PRO A 26 18.15 -1.89 0.19
N PHE A 27 16.99 -1.26 0.06
CA PHE A 27 15.91 -1.26 1.06
C PHE A 27 14.91 -2.41 0.92
N TYR A 28 15.06 -3.27 -0.10
CA TYR A 28 14.05 -4.30 -0.42
C TYR A 28 13.89 -5.33 0.70
N ALA A 29 15.00 -5.78 1.28
CA ALA A 29 14.97 -6.77 2.37
C ALA A 29 14.18 -6.24 3.58
N ASP A 30 14.50 -5.02 4.02
CA ASP A 30 13.83 -4.34 5.13
C ASP A 30 12.34 -4.11 4.84
N LEU A 31 11.99 -3.77 3.60
CA LEU A 31 10.59 -3.61 3.17
C LEU A 31 9.80 -4.91 3.29
N VAL A 32 10.37 -6.02 2.81
CA VAL A 32 9.72 -7.34 2.89
C VAL A 32 9.61 -7.80 4.35
N GLU A 33 10.63 -7.56 5.17
CA GLU A 33 10.60 -7.86 6.61
C GLU A 33 9.50 -7.05 7.31
N PHE A 34 9.46 -5.73 7.07
CA PHE A 34 8.44 -4.86 7.63
C PHE A 34 7.02 -5.31 7.28
N MET A 35 6.76 -5.59 5.99
CA MET A 35 5.43 -5.95 5.52
C MET A 35 5.00 -7.38 5.91
N SER A 36 5.93 -8.26 6.28
CA SER A 36 5.62 -9.63 6.72
C SER A 36 5.53 -9.82 8.24
N ARG A 37 5.98 -8.84 9.04
CA ARG A 37 6.03 -8.96 10.51
C ARG A 37 4.67 -9.01 11.21
N GLY A 38 3.59 -8.62 10.53
CA GLY A 38 2.26 -8.54 11.11
C GLY A 38 1.15 -8.61 10.06
N PRO A 39 -0.11 -8.73 10.50
CA PRO A 39 -1.24 -8.72 9.60
C PRO A 39 -1.48 -7.32 9.02
N VAL A 40 -1.98 -7.28 7.79
CA VAL A 40 -2.44 -6.08 7.09
C VAL A 40 -3.93 -6.19 6.81
N VAL A 41 -4.60 -5.05 6.69
CA VAL A 41 -5.93 -4.97 6.09
C VAL A 41 -5.74 -4.62 4.62
N ALA A 42 -5.91 -5.61 3.74
CA ALA A 42 -5.97 -5.40 2.30
C ALA A 42 -7.39 -4.99 1.92
N MET A 43 -7.53 -4.01 1.02
CA MET A 43 -8.82 -3.43 0.66
C MET A 43 -8.85 -3.02 -0.81
N VAL A 44 -9.99 -3.21 -1.46
CA VAL A 44 -10.31 -2.63 -2.78
C VAL A 44 -11.32 -1.52 -2.57
N VAL A 45 -10.93 -0.29 -2.95
CA VAL A 45 -11.77 0.90 -2.89
C VAL A 45 -12.18 1.27 -4.29
N ALA A 46 -13.49 1.32 -4.54
CA ALA A 46 -14.05 1.71 -5.83
C ALA A 46 -14.63 3.13 -5.80
N GLY A 47 -14.61 3.77 -6.96
CA GLY A 47 -15.09 5.13 -7.17
C GLY A 47 -14.89 5.53 -8.63
N PRO A 48 -14.81 6.84 -8.94
CA PRO A 48 -14.47 7.32 -10.27
C PRO A 48 -13.08 6.88 -10.73
N ASP A 49 -12.76 7.09 -12.02
CA ASP A 49 -11.52 6.60 -12.65
C ASP A 49 -10.22 7.06 -11.94
N ASP A 50 -10.27 8.20 -11.22
CA ASP A 50 -9.17 8.80 -10.46
C ASP A 50 -9.15 8.41 -8.97
N THR A 51 -9.87 7.35 -8.57
CA THR A 51 -9.93 6.89 -7.16
C THR A 51 -8.55 6.64 -6.56
N TRP A 52 -7.59 6.15 -7.35
CA TRP A 52 -6.21 5.96 -6.90
C TRP A 52 -5.58 7.29 -6.48
N GLU A 53 -5.80 8.38 -7.23
CA GLU A 53 -5.25 9.71 -6.94
C GLU A 53 -5.90 10.28 -5.67
N ILE A 54 -7.21 10.11 -5.51
CA ILE A 54 -7.95 10.51 -4.31
C ILE A 54 -7.36 9.81 -3.07
N LEU A 55 -7.13 8.49 -3.15
CA LEU A 55 -6.52 7.75 -2.05
C LEU A 55 -5.09 8.23 -1.76
N ARG A 56 -4.29 8.51 -2.79
CA ARG A 56 -2.94 9.06 -2.65
C ARG A 56 -2.96 10.41 -1.93
N SER A 57 -3.92 11.28 -2.23
CA SER A 57 -4.12 12.54 -1.50
C SER A 57 -4.48 12.31 -0.04
N MET A 58 -5.39 11.36 0.25
CA MET A 58 -5.77 11.01 1.63
C MET A 58 -4.62 10.39 2.43
N MET A 59 -3.76 9.60 1.79
CA MET A 59 -2.59 8.99 2.42
C MET A 59 -1.55 10.02 2.84
N GLY A 60 -1.32 11.05 2.01
CA GLY A 60 -0.26 12.04 2.20
C GLY A 60 1.13 11.55 1.76
N ALA A 61 2.11 12.45 1.82
CA ALA A 61 3.48 12.20 1.38
C ALA A 61 4.11 10.96 2.06
N THR A 62 4.95 10.22 1.34
CA THR A 62 5.58 8.97 1.83
C THR A 62 6.35 9.16 3.13
N ASN A 63 6.99 10.33 3.33
CA ASN A 63 7.59 10.71 4.61
C ASN A 63 6.55 11.41 5.48
N PRO A 64 6.14 10.82 6.63
CA PRO A 64 5.18 11.44 7.55
C PRO A 64 5.53 12.87 7.94
N ARG A 65 6.83 13.19 8.07
CA ARG A 65 7.29 14.56 8.42
C ARG A 65 6.99 15.61 7.36
N ALA A 66 6.75 15.17 6.12
CA ALA A 66 6.41 16.03 4.99
C ALA A 66 4.93 15.87 4.57
N ALA A 67 4.16 15.03 5.25
CA ALA A 67 2.74 14.83 4.97
C ALA A 67 1.92 15.96 5.61
N ALA A 68 0.88 16.42 4.91
CA ALA A 68 0.02 17.48 5.41
C ALA A 68 -0.84 16.99 6.60
N PRO A 69 -1.14 17.85 7.59
CA PRO A 69 -2.11 17.54 8.64
C PRO A 69 -3.47 17.12 8.06
N GLY A 70 -4.14 16.14 8.68
CA GLY A 70 -5.39 15.56 8.21
C GLY A 70 -5.23 14.40 7.22
N THR A 71 -4.02 14.13 6.75
CA THR A 71 -3.72 12.92 5.96
C THR A 71 -3.38 11.75 6.87
N ILE A 72 -3.56 10.52 6.41
CA ILE A 72 -3.29 9.31 7.21
C ILE A 72 -1.84 9.32 7.72
N ARG A 73 -0.86 9.62 6.85
CA ARG A 73 0.54 9.69 7.27
C ARG A 73 0.87 10.92 8.09
N GLY A 74 0.21 12.06 7.84
CA GLY A 74 0.42 13.28 8.61
C GLY A 74 -0.05 13.15 10.06
N ASP A 75 -1.17 12.46 10.28
CA ASP A 75 -1.79 12.34 11.60
C ASP A 75 -1.28 11.13 12.39
N LEU A 76 -0.95 10.03 11.71
CA LEU A 76 -0.66 8.75 12.37
C LEU A 76 0.76 8.21 12.09
N GLY A 77 1.44 8.72 11.06
CA GLY A 77 2.76 8.24 10.64
C GLY A 77 3.89 8.72 11.57
N THR A 78 4.83 7.82 11.89
CA THR A 78 5.94 8.12 12.81
C THR A 78 7.32 7.90 12.18
N ILE A 79 7.46 6.86 11.35
CA ILE A 79 8.71 6.41 10.75
C ILE A 79 8.57 6.39 9.23
N PHE A 80 9.60 6.88 8.52
CA PHE A 80 9.57 6.99 7.06
C PHE A 80 9.44 5.63 6.34
N THR A 81 10.18 4.63 6.80
CA THR A 81 10.16 3.27 6.22
C THR A 81 8.95 2.44 6.66
N GLU A 82 8.23 2.88 7.70
CA GLU A 82 7.05 2.21 8.25
C GLU A 82 5.84 3.17 8.24
N ASN A 83 5.54 3.70 7.06
CA ASN A 83 4.63 4.83 6.87
C ASN A 83 3.14 4.45 6.84
N LEU A 84 2.75 3.45 7.61
CA LEU A 84 1.38 3.01 7.92
C LEU A 84 0.52 2.44 6.79
N ILE A 85 0.51 3.05 5.61
CA ILE A 85 -0.44 2.73 4.53
C ILE A 85 0.25 2.66 3.17
N HIS A 86 -0.16 1.69 2.36
CA HIS A 86 0.14 1.57 0.93
C HIS A 86 -1.10 1.89 0.10
N GLY A 87 -0.89 2.35 -1.12
CA GLY A 87 -1.94 2.59 -2.10
C GLY A 87 -1.30 2.75 -3.48
N SER A 88 -1.97 2.20 -4.48
CA SER A 88 -1.52 2.18 -5.88
C SER A 88 -1.27 3.60 -6.40
N ASP A 89 -0.27 3.75 -7.26
CA ASP A 89 0.20 5.04 -7.78
C ASP A 89 -0.26 5.35 -9.21
N SER A 90 -1.02 4.45 -9.83
CA SER A 90 -1.70 4.64 -11.11
C SER A 90 -2.85 3.65 -11.24
N ALA A 91 -3.67 3.82 -12.29
CA ALA A 91 -4.71 2.86 -12.66
C ALA A 91 -4.11 1.47 -13.03
N GLU A 92 -2.97 1.45 -13.72
CA GLU A 92 -2.26 0.22 -14.08
C GLU A 92 -1.73 -0.52 -12.85
N SER A 93 -1.12 0.22 -11.91
CA SER A 93 -0.67 -0.34 -10.64
C SER A 93 -1.85 -0.87 -9.83
N ALA A 94 -2.98 -0.14 -9.79
CA ALA A 94 -4.19 -0.59 -9.10
C ALA A 94 -4.71 -1.91 -9.66
N ALA A 95 -4.87 -2.01 -10.99
CA ALA A 95 -5.33 -3.23 -11.64
C ALA A 95 -4.41 -4.44 -11.34
N ARG A 96 -3.09 -4.25 -11.43
CA ARG A 96 -2.10 -5.28 -11.10
C ARG A 96 -2.16 -5.70 -9.63
N GLU A 97 -2.20 -4.74 -8.72
CA GLU A 97 -2.21 -4.99 -7.28
C GLU A 97 -3.49 -5.69 -6.82
N ILE A 98 -4.65 -5.28 -7.34
CA ILE A 98 -5.94 -5.94 -7.06
C ILE A 98 -5.85 -7.43 -7.43
N GLN A 99 -5.30 -7.78 -8.60
CA GLN A 99 -5.15 -9.17 -9.02
C GLN A 99 -4.19 -9.98 -8.14
N ILE A 100 -3.19 -9.35 -7.51
CA ILE A 100 -2.28 -10.02 -6.57
C ILE A 100 -3.01 -10.37 -5.26
N PHE A 101 -3.78 -9.42 -4.70
CA PHE A 101 -4.41 -9.60 -3.39
C PHE A 101 -5.78 -10.26 -3.44
N PHE A 102 -6.53 -10.07 -4.53
CA PHE A 102 -7.89 -10.54 -4.76
C PHE A 102 -8.06 -11.09 -6.20
N PRO A 103 -7.43 -12.22 -6.56
CA PRO A 103 -7.46 -12.79 -7.93
C PRO A 103 -8.83 -13.27 -8.42
N GLY A 104 -9.86 -13.17 -7.58
CA GLY A 104 -11.26 -13.51 -7.92
C GLY A 104 -12.14 -12.29 -8.18
N LEU A 105 -11.56 -11.09 -8.19
CA LEU A 105 -12.23 -9.84 -8.55
C LEU A 105 -11.87 -9.40 -9.97
#